data_AF-A0A560VM00-F1
#
_entry.id   AF-A0A560VM00-F1
#
_cell.length_a   1.000
_cell.length_b   1.000
_cell.length_c   1.000
_cell.angle_alpha   90.00
_cell.angle_beta   90.00
_cell.angle_gamma   90.00
#
_symmetry.space_group_name_H-M   'P 1'
#
loop_
_entity.id
_entity.type
_entity.pdbx_description
1 polymer ?
#
loop_
_entity_poly.entity_id
_entity_poly.type
_entity_poly.pdbx_seq_one_letter_code
_entity_poly.pdbx_strand_id
1 'polypeptide(L)'
;MHVFSFVDRRGAHRASHAGRVSFGRGLGLSLAFALLAGCATRPPGPPDAAVPDSLRGAHAEAWQETLTAAGDQVYRCHRVPAQATDAPGASAGQALRWQPYGPEAILIDARGRSVGAVTPGRYFLAHDGSFAVGKTEAATIVDASALPWVRYTIDASTRARGGRDGRMTRVSTVIRINTRGGLPASDRCRLEGTQLYVPYFATYLVYRPAAAAR
;
A
#
# COMPACT_ATOMS: atom_id res chain seq x y z
N MET A 1 11.84 -31.13 -38.38
CA MET A 1 12.16 -30.22 -39.52
C MET A 1 11.63 -30.89 -40.78
N HIS A 2 10.46 -30.49 -41.27
CA HIS A 2 9.95 -30.98 -42.54
C HIS A 2 9.79 -29.80 -43.48
N VAL A 3 10.70 -29.75 -44.45
CA VAL A 3 10.72 -28.83 -45.57
C VAL A 3 9.99 -29.53 -46.71
N PHE A 4 8.91 -28.93 -47.21
CA PHE A 4 8.33 -29.28 -48.49
C PHE A 4 8.34 -28.05 -49.38
N SER A 5 9.22 -28.08 -50.37
CA SER A 5 9.16 -27.24 -51.57
C SER A 5 8.46 -28.04 -52.66
N PHE A 6 7.50 -27.46 -53.37
CA PHE A 6 7.32 -27.74 -54.79
C PHE A 6 6.67 -26.56 -55.52
N VAL A 7 7.08 -26.45 -56.77
CA VAL A 7 7.12 -25.29 -57.66
C VAL A 7 6.01 -25.34 -58.72
N ASP A 8 5.55 -24.14 -59.09
CA ASP A 8 5.03 -23.66 -60.40
C ASP A 8 3.79 -24.29 -61.05
N ARG A 9 2.81 -23.43 -61.35
CA ARG A 9 2.10 -23.42 -62.65
C ARG A 9 1.75 -22.00 -63.10
N ARG A 10 2.58 -21.49 -64.01
CA ARG A 10 2.31 -20.73 -65.26
C ARG A 10 0.86 -20.30 -65.53
N GLY A 11 0.72 -19.06 -66.00
CA GLY A 11 -0.42 -18.64 -66.81
C GLY A 11 -0.50 -17.14 -67.03
N ALA A 12 0.30 -16.61 -67.95
CA ALA A 12 0.14 -15.25 -68.48
C ALA A 12 -0.79 -15.27 -69.69
N HIS A 13 -1.78 -14.38 -69.78
CA HIS A 13 -2.28 -13.86 -71.06
C HIS A 13 -3.05 -12.53 -70.91
N ARG A 14 -2.54 -11.55 -71.69
CA ARG A 14 -3.23 -10.53 -72.53
C ARG A 14 -4.12 -9.43 -71.92
N ALA A 15 -3.55 -8.22 -72.07
CA ALA A 15 -4.01 -7.13 -72.93
C ALA A 15 -5.25 -6.29 -72.55
N SER A 16 -4.93 -5.04 -72.18
CA SER A 16 -5.41 -3.78 -72.75
C SER A 16 -6.92 -3.56 -72.92
N HIS A 17 -7.46 -2.59 -72.18
CA HIS A 17 -8.32 -1.56 -72.76
C HIS A 17 -8.20 -0.25 -71.98
N ALA A 18 -7.84 0.81 -72.71
CA ALA A 18 -7.89 2.19 -72.27
C ALA A 18 -9.35 2.67 -72.25
N GLY A 19 -9.75 3.35 -71.17
CA GLY A 19 -11.03 4.05 -71.06
C GLY A 19 -10.88 5.22 -70.10
N ARG A 20 -10.82 6.44 -70.65
CA ARG A 20 -10.84 7.71 -69.92
C ARG A 20 -12.27 8.00 -69.48
N VAL A 21 -12.52 8.36 -68.23
CA VAL A 21 -13.70 9.16 -67.85
C VAL A 21 -13.39 10.11 -66.67
N SER A 22 -13.45 11.40 -67.00
CA SER A 22 -13.95 12.58 -66.28
C SER A 22 -13.67 12.83 -64.79
N PHE A 23 -13.03 13.98 -64.57
CA PHE A 23 -12.92 14.72 -63.30
C PHE A 23 -14.29 15.11 -62.75
N GLY A 24 -14.62 14.58 -61.56
CA GLY A 24 -15.71 15.05 -60.72
C GLY A 24 -15.19 16.04 -59.68
N ARG A 25 -15.67 17.29 -59.73
CA ARG A 25 -15.57 18.29 -58.66
C ARG A 25 -16.43 17.85 -57.47
N GLY A 26 -15.82 17.53 -56.33
CA GLY A 26 -16.48 17.45 -55.02
C GLY A 26 -15.68 18.30 -54.04
N LEU A 27 -16.10 19.56 -53.79
CA LEU A 27 -16.89 19.99 -52.63
C LEU A 27 -16.40 19.42 -51.29
N GLY A 28 -15.64 20.27 -50.57
CA GLY A 28 -15.63 20.48 -49.12
C GLY A 28 -15.65 19.26 -48.20
N LEU A 29 -14.49 18.88 -47.67
CA LEU A 29 -14.39 18.14 -46.43
C LEU A 29 -13.79 19.06 -45.34
N SER A 30 -14.66 19.72 -44.60
CA SER A 30 -14.31 20.47 -43.39
C SER A 30 -13.82 19.48 -42.33
N LEU A 31 -12.50 19.45 -42.07
CA LEU A 31 -11.91 18.72 -40.95
C LEU A 31 -12.26 19.46 -39.65
N ALA A 32 -13.36 19.05 -39.00
CA ALA A 32 -13.62 19.39 -37.61
C ALA A 32 -12.75 18.50 -36.72
N PHE A 33 -11.62 19.04 -36.25
CA PHE A 33 -10.83 18.41 -35.19
C PHE A 33 -11.60 18.52 -33.87
N ALA A 34 -12.27 17.44 -33.48
CA ALA A 34 -12.90 17.30 -32.17
C ALA A 34 -11.81 17.25 -31.09
N LEU A 35 -11.72 18.31 -30.28
CA LEU A 35 -10.92 18.33 -29.06
C LEU A 35 -11.56 17.34 -28.06
N LEU A 36 -10.97 16.14 -27.93
CA LEU A 36 -11.26 15.22 -26.85
C LEU A 36 -10.76 15.84 -25.54
N ALA A 37 -11.61 16.62 -24.88
CA ALA A 37 -11.43 17.00 -23.48
C ALA A 37 -11.54 15.72 -22.63
N GLY A 38 -10.39 15.10 -22.33
CA GLY A 38 -10.33 13.96 -21.44
C GLY A 38 -10.75 14.39 -20.04
N CYS A 39 -11.92 13.92 -19.58
CA CYS A 39 -12.30 14.02 -18.18
C CYS A 39 -11.24 13.28 -17.35
N ALA A 40 -10.41 14.02 -16.62
CA ALA A 40 -9.52 13.46 -15.61
C ALA A 40 -10.38 12.93 -14.45
N THR A 41 -10.93 11.72 -14.60
CA THR A 41 -11.56 11.00 -13.50
C THR A 41 -10.48 10.71 -12.47
N ARG A 42 -10.49 11.47 -11.37
CA ARG A 42 -9.64 11.21 -10.21
C ARG A 42 -9.83 9.75 -9.81
N PRO A 43 -8.77 8.96 -9.61
CA PRO A 43 -8.91 7.61 -9.08
C PRO A 43 -9.76 7.66 -7.82
N PRO A 44 -10.70 6.73 -7.61
CA PRO A 44 -11.49 6.71 -6.39
C PRO A 44 -10.52 6.77 -5.19
N GLY A 45 -10.75 7.74 -4.31
CA GLY A 45 -10.01 7.80 -3.05
C GLY A 45 -10.30 6.56 -2.20
N PRO A 46 -9.57 6.36 -1.09
CA PRO A 46 -9.89 5.26 -0.18
C PRO A 46 -11.36 5.38 0.25
N PRO A 47 -12.13 4.27 0.26
CA PRO A 47 -13.57 4.30 0.53
C PRO A 47 -13.98 4.83 1.92
N ASP A 48 -13.01 5.09 2.81
CA ASP A 48 -13.24 5.54 4.18
C ASP A 48 -12.45 6.83 4.49
N ALA A 49 -12.74 7.93 3.81
CA ALA A 49 -12.02 9.22 3.90
C ALA A 49 -12.14 9.97 5.26
N ALA A 50 -12.11 9.27 6.39
CA ALA A 50 -12.09 9.80 7.75
C ALA A 50 -10.67 9.97 8.33
N VAL A 51 -9.64 10.05 7.48
CA VAL A 51 -8.26 10.31 7.94
C VAL A 51 -8.18 11.74 8.49
N PRO A 52 -7.79 11.94 9.77
CA PRO A 52 -7.63 13.27 10.36
C PRO A 52 -6.57 14.08 9.63
N ASP A 53 -6.73 15.41 9.61
CA ASP A 53 -5.80 16.30 8.92
C ASP A 53 -4.37 16.22 9.47
N SER A 54 -4.21 15.90 10.76
CA SER A 54 -2.91 15.63 11.39
C SER A 54 -2.15 14.42 10.81
N LEU A 55 -2.85 13.54 10.08
CA LEU A 55 -2.28 12.37 9.40
C LEU A 55 -2.29 12.50 7.87
N ARG A 56 -2.66 13.68 7.33
CA ARG A 56 -2.52 13.96 5.90
C ARG A 56 -1.09 14.40 5.60
N GLY A 57 -0.54 13.89 4.50
CA GLY A 57 0.78 14.30 4.04
C GLY A 57 0.76 15.69 3.40
N ALA A 58 1.92 16.33 3.35
CA ALA A 58 2.09 17.62 2.67
C ALA A 58 2.13 17.50 1.14
N HIS A 59 2.36 16.30 0.61
CA HIS A 59 2.55 16.04 -0.82
C HIS A 59 1.38 15.28 -1.44
N ALA A 60 1.24 15.40 -2.76
CA ALA A 60 0.25 14.65 -3.52
C ALA A 60 0.60 13.16 -3.53
N GLU A 61 -0.34 12.34 -3.09
CA GLU A 61 -0.22 10.88 -3.01
C GLU A 61 -1.37 10.22 -3.76
N ALA A 62 -1.06 9.14 -4.47
CA ALA A 62 -2.05 8.31 -5.14
C ALA A 62 -2.37 7.11 -4.25
N TRP A 63 -3.65 6.95 -3.89
CA TRP A 63 -4.11 5.76 -3.20
C TRP A 63 -3.91 4.53 -4.09
N GLN A 64 -3.30 3.48 -3.53
CA GLN A 64 -3.11 2.20 -4.19
C GLN A 64 -4.21 1.22 -3.77
N GLU A 65 -4.34 0.98 -2.47
CA GLU A 65 -5.29 0.01 -1.93
C GLU A 65 -5.51 0.20 -0.43
N THR A 66 -6.52 -0.49 0.08
CA THR A 66 -6.83 -0.61 1.50
C THR A 66 -6.66 -2.07 1.93
N LEU A 67 -5.94 -2.29 3.03
CA LEU A 67 -5.71 -3.59 3.64
C LEU A 67 -6.26 -3.60 5.06
N THR A 68 -7.01 -4.63 5.44
CA THR A 68 -7.35 -4.83 6.85
C THR A 68 -6.29 -5.72 7.52
N ALA A 69 -6.12 -5.55 8.82
CA ALA A 69 -5.19 -6.33 9.60
C ALA A 69 -5.85 -6.92 10.84
N ALA A 70 -5.46 -8.16 11.14
CA ALA A 70 -5.87 -8.90 12.33
C ALA A 70 -4.67 -9.69 12.86
N GLY A 71 -4.43 -9.59 14.17
CA GLY A 71 -3.33 -10.27 14.85
C GLY A 71 -3.14 -9.68 16.23
N ASP A 72 -1.89 -9.49 16.64
CA ASP A 72 -1.54 -9.00 17.96
C ASP A 72 -0.63 -7.78 17.91
N GLN A 73 -0.81 -6.87 18.86
CA GLN A 73 0.25 -5.94 19.24
C GLN A 73 1.13 -6.64 20.27
N VAL A 74 2.41 -6.82 19.92
CA VAL A 74 3.39 -7.45 20.78
C VAL A 74 4.01 -6.39 21.69
N TYR A 75 4.14 -6.74 22.96
CA TYR A 75 4.89 -6.00 23.98
C TYR A 75 6.01 -6.87 24.54
N ARG A 76 7.09 -6.23 24.99
CA ARG A 76 8.17 -6.88 25.72
C ARG A 76 8.33 -6.23 27.08
N CYS A 77 8.53 -7.02 28.13
CA CYS A 77 8.74 -6.50 29.47
C CYS A 77 10.16 -5.96 29.60
N HIS A 78 10.31 -4.69 29.95
CA HIS A 78 11.60 -4.05 30.15
C HIS A 78 11.67 -3.36 31.51
N ARG A 79 12.89 -3.31 32.05
CA ARG A 79 13.21 -2.43 33.17
C ARG A 79 13.29 -0.97 32.70
N VAL A 80 12.58 -0.11 33.40
CA VAL A 80 12.52 1.33 33.16
C VAL A 80 12.63 2.08 34.49
N PRO A 81 13.04 3.36 34.49
CA PRO A 81 13.00 4.18 35.71
C PRO A 81 11.62 4.16 36.36
N ALA A 82 11.59 4.00 37.69
CA ALA A 82 10.34 4.07 38.44
C ALA A 82 9.73 5.47 38.34
N GLN A 83 8.40 5.51 38.28
CA GLN A 83 7.57 6.72 38.25
C GLN A 83 7.01 6.98 39.64
N ALA A 84 6.56 8.20 39.92
CA ALA A 84 5.96 8.55 41.22
C ALA A 84 4.70 7.71 41.56
N THR A 85 4.05 7.15 40.54
CA THR A 85 2.89 6.25 40.67
C THR A 85 3.29 4.79 41.00
N ASP A 86 4.58 4.50 41.13
CA ASP A 86 5.06 3.20 41.57
C ASP A 86 4.97 3.01 43.07
N ALA A 87 4.74 1.75 43.47
CA ALA A 87 4.70 1.40 44.88
C ALA A 87 6.04 1.81 45.55
N PRO A 88 5.98 2.41 46.75
CA PRO A 88 7.18 2.68 47.53
C PRO A 88 8.02 1.40 47.68
N GLY A 89 9.32 1.47 47.36
CA GLY A 89 10.22 0.32 47.43
C GLY A 89 10.43 -0.46 46.11
N ALA A 90 10.02 0.09 44.96
CA ALA A 90 10.45 -0.43 43.65
C ALA A 90 11.98 -0.61 43.62
N SER A 91 12.43 -1.82 43.32
CA SER A 91 13.82 -2.25 43.52
C SER A 91 14.79 -1.29 42.83
N ALA A 92 15.57 -0.55 43.63
CA ALA A 92 16.56 0.42 43.18
C ALA A 92 16.02 1.57 42.29
N GLY A 93 14.76 2.00 42.48
CA GLY A 93 14.17 3.07 41.68
C GLY A 93 13.90 2.66 40.23
N GLN A 94 13.76 1.35 39.98
CA GLN A 94 13.41 0.79 38.69
C GLN A 94 12.07 0.03 38.80
N ALA A 95 11.28 0.07 37.73
CA ALA A 95 10.04 -0.68 37.57
C ALA A 95 10.10 -1.53 36.30
N LEU A 96 9.32 -2.62 36.27
CA LEU A 96 9.14 -3.45 35.09
C LEU A 96 7.85 -3.04 34.38
N ARG A 97 7.97 -2.63 33.10
CA ARG A 97 6.82 -2.21 32.28
C ARG A 97 6.82 -2.84 30.90
N TRP A 98 5.62 -3.02 30.36
CA TRP A 98 5.43 -3.39 28.96
C TRP A 98 5.86 -2.24 28.05
N GLN A 99 6.81 -2.52 27.14
CA GLN A 99 7.18 -1.62 26.06
C GLN A 99 6.67 -2.18 24.74
N PRO A 100 6.09 -1.34 23.85
CA PRO A 100 5.58 -1.80 22.57
C PRO A 100 6.73 -2.31 21.70
N TYR A 101 6.61 -3.55 21.22
CA TYR A 101 7.55 -4.15 20.27
C TYR A 101 7.10 -3.92 18.83
N GLY A 102 5.81 -4.10 18.56
CA GLY A 102 5.19 -3.80 17.27
C GLY A 102 4.01 -4.74 16.97
N PRO A 103 3.22 -4.41 15.94
CA PRO A 103 2.15 -5.28 15.47
C PRO A 103 2.74 -6.50 14.74
N GLU A 104 2.13 -7.66 14.99
CA GLU A 104 2.31 -8.88 14.24
C GLU A 104 0.92 -9.32 13.77
N ALA A 105 0.59 -9.02 12.51
CA ALA A 105 -0.76 -9.22 11.99
C ALA A 105 -0.74 -9.57 10.51
N ILE A 106 -1.69 -10.41 10.09
CA ILE A 106 -1.90 -10.68 8.67
C ILE A 106 -2.50 -9.46 7.97
N LEU A 107 -2.16 -9.25 6.71
CA LEU A 107 -2.77 -8.24 5.85
C LEU A 107 -3.77 -8.91 4.90
N ILE A 108 -4.98 -8.38 4.84
CA ILE A 108 -6.12 -8.93 4.10
C ILE A 108 -6.58 -7.90 3.07
N ASP A 109 -6.75 -8.33 1.81
CA ASP A 109 -7.24 -7.45 0.73
C ASP A 109 -8.77 -7.30 0.74
N ALA A 110 -9.28 -6.39 -0.10
CA ALA A 110 -10.72 -6.15 -0.25
C ALA A 110 -11.53 -7.39 -0.71
N ARG A 111 -10.88 -8.45 -1.19
CA ARG A 111 -11.52 -9.73 -1.55
C ARG A 111 -11.48 -10.75 -0.40
N GLY A 112 -11.02 -10.34 0.79
CA GLY A 112 -10.90 -11.20 1.96
C GLY A 112 -9.70 -12.16 1.90
N ARG A 113 -8.73 -11.95 1.00
CA ARG A 113 -7.58 -12.84 0.86
C ARG A 113 -6.42 -12.35 1.72
N SER A 114 -5.75 -13.27 2.41
CA SER A 114 -4.44 -12.98 2.99
C SER A 114 -3.44 -12.68 1.87
N VAL A 115 -2.80 -11.52 1.96
CA VAL A 115 -1.87 -11.00 0.93
C VAL A 115 -0.49 -10.68 1.48
N GLY A 116 -0.32 -10.79 2.81
CA GLY A 116 0.92 -10.42 3.47
C GLY A 116 0.79 -10.37 4.98
N ALA A 117 1.74 -9.68 5.61
CA ALA A 117 1.74 -9.41 7.04
C ALA A 117 2.38 -8.05 7.35
N VAL A 118 1.99 -7.46 8.47
CA VAL A 118 2.75 -6.41 9.14
C VAL A 118 3.49 -7.04 10.32
N THR A 119 4.77 -6.70 10.48
CA THR A 119 5.61 -7.25 11.56
C THR A 119 6.31 -6.14 12.35
N PRO A 120 6.85 -6.45 13.55
CA PRO A 120 7.60 -5.49 14.35
C PRO A 120 8.70 -4.79 13.55
N GLY A 121 8.92 -3.51 13.85
CA GLY A 121 9.80 -2.65 13.05
C GLY A 121 9.11 -1.93 11.87
N ARG A 122 7.78 -2.04 11.75
CA ARG A 122 6.97 -1.40 10.68
C ARG A 122 7.30 -1.95 9.30
N TYR A 123 7.52 -3.26 9.23
CA TYR A 123 7.67 -3.99 7.98
C TYR A 123 6.30 -4.38 7.44
N PHE A 124 6.07 -4.10 6.17
CA PHE A 124 4.91 -4.55 5.41
C PHE A 124 5.40 -5.56 4.39
N LEU A 125 5.11 -6.84 4.63
CA LEU A 125 5.55 -7.96 3.81
C LEU A 125 4.40 -8.42 2.93
N ALA A 126 4.62 -8.60 1.63
CA ALA A 126 3.64 -9.18 0.73
C ALA A 126 4.03 -10.61 0.31
N HIS A 127 3.04 -11.45 0.02
CA HIS A 127 3.26 -12.85 -0.38
C HIS A 127 4.03 -13.01 -1.69
N ASP A 128 4.00 -12.00 -2.56
CA ASP A 128 4.82 -11.94 -3.78
C ASP A 128 6.33 -11.71 -3.50
N GLY A 129 6.69 -11.48 -2.23
CA GLY A 129 8.04 -11.26 -1.72
C GLY A 129 8.52 -9.81 -1.79
N SER A 130 7.69 -8.88 -2.26
CA SER A 130 7.95 -7.46 -2.09
C SER A 130 7.72 -7.05 -0.62
N PHE A 131 8.46 -6.06 -0.15
CA PHE A 131 8.28 -5.49 1.17
C PHE A 131 8.45 -3.97 1.16
N ALA A 132 7.89 -3.32 2.18
CA ALA A 132 8.12 -1.92 2.49
C ALA A 132 8.48 -1.77 3.98
N VAL A 133 9.35 -0.82 4.30
CA VAL A 133 9.76 -0.50 5.68
C VAL A 133 9.40 0.93 5.98
N GLY A 134 8.58 1.13 7.01
CA GLY A 134 8.10 2.45 7.40
C GLY A 134 8.89 3.10 8.53
N LYS A 135 8.74 4.41 8.64
CA LYS A 135 9.07 5.24 9.80
C LYS A 135 7.84 6.04 10.21
N THR A 136 7.61 6.17 11.51
CA THR A 136 6.51 7.00 12.02
C THR A 136 6.78 8.46 11.71
N GLU A 137 5.87 9.09 10.97
CA GLU A 137 5.89 10.52 10.66
C GLU A 137 5.01 11.31 11.62
N ALA A 138 3.78 10.84 11.80
CA ALA A 138 2.79 11.47 12.66
C ALA A 138 1.91 10.41 13.33
N ALA A 139 1.40 10.73 14.52
CA ALA A 139 0.47 9.89 15.26
C ALA A 139 -0.65 10.74 15.87
N THR A 140 -1.83 10.16 16.01
CA THR A 140 -3.00 10.80 16.62
C THR A 140 -3.79 9.76 17.39
N ILE A 141 -4.18 10.11 18.62
CA ILE A 141 -5.07 9.30 19.45
C ILE A 141 -6.50 9.70 19.08
N VAL A 142 -7.22 8.81 18.41
CA VAL A 142 -8.65 8.98 18.07
C VAL A 142 -9.54 8.32 19.12
N ASP A 143 -9.09 7.19 19.67
CA ASP A 143 -9.73 6.43 20.73
C ASP A 143 -8.65 6.06 21.76
N ALA A 144 -8.83 6.47 23.01
CA ALA A 144 -7.87 6.21 24.09
C ALA A 144 -7.82 4.73 24.51
N SER A 145 -8.79 3.91 24.08
CA SER A 145 -8.85 2.47 24.34
C SER A 145 -8.16 1.61 23.26
N ALA A 146 -7.63 2.23 22.20
CA ALA A 146 -6.94 1.55 21.11
C ALA A 146 -5.57 2.18 20.80
N LEU A 147 -4.75 1.47 20.03
CA LEU A 147 -3.49 2.05 19.54
C LEU A 147 -3.73 3.32 18.71
N PRO A 148 -2.81 4.30 18.73
CA PRO A 148 -2.95 5.51 17.93
C PRO A 148 -3.05 5.22 16.43
N TRP A 149 -3.75 6.07 15.72
CA TRP A 149 -3.67 6.14 14.26
C TRP A 149 -2.32 6.77 13.88
N VAL A 150 -1.70 6.24 12.83
CA VAL A 150 -0.31 6.59 12.51
C VAL A 150 -0.14 6.74 11.01
N ARG A 151 0.59 7.78 10.62
CA ARG A 151 1.14 7.93 9.29
C ARG A 151 2.59 7.43 9.28
N TYR A 152 2.88 6.53 8.35
CA TYR A 152 4.23 6.05 8.08
C TYR A 152 4.74 6.59 6.74
N THR A 153 5.91 7.22 6.73
CA THR A 153 6.70 7.35 5.49
C THR A 153 7.45 6.05 5.23
N ILE A 154 7.59 5.65 3.98
CA ILE A 154 8.32 4.44 3.59
C ILE A 154 9.76 4.80 3.20
N ASP A 155 10.72 4.30 3.98
CA ASP A 155 12.16 4.52 3.78
C ASP A 155 12.71 3.57 2.71
N ALA A 156 12.16 2.36 2.60
CA ALA A 156 12.56 1.36 1.63
C ALA A 156 11.35 0.60 1.10
N SER A 157 11.30 0.38 -0.22
CA SER A 157 10.27 -0.42 -0.88
C SER A 157 10.90 -1.28 -1.98
N THR A 158 10.45 -2.52 -2.14
CA THR A 158 11.09 -3.48 -3.05
C THR A 158 10.15 -4.04 -4.11
N ARG A 159 10.76 -4.65 -5.13
CA ARG A 159 10.08 -5.43 -6.16
C ARG A 159 9.71 -6.82 -5.66
N ALA A 160 8.78 -7.47 -6.36
CA ALA A 160 8.46 -8.87 -6.08
C ALA A 160 9.65 -9.79 -6.40
N ARG A 161 9.58 -11.04 -5.92
CA ARG A 161 10.53 -12.09 -6.35
C ARG A 161 10.54 -12.18 -7.88
N GLY A 162 11.73 -12.22 -8.47
CA GLY A 162 11.90 -12.20 -9.93
C GLY A 162 11.92 -10.80 -10.56
N GLY A 163 11.97 -9.73 -9.77
CA GLY A 163 12.29 -8.38 -10.26
C GLY A 163 11.15 -7.63 -10.95
N ARG A 164 9.95 -8.21 -11.04
CA ARG A 164 8.75 -7.51 -11.52
C ARG A 164 8.16 -6.60 -10.44
N ASP A 165 7.37 -5.61 -10.84
CA ASP A 165 6.62 -4.81 -9.89
C ASP A 165 5.68 -5.69 -9.06
N GLY A 166 5.77 -5.52 -7.75
CA GLY A 166 4.96 -6.21 -6.74
C GLY A 166 4.04 -5.25 -5.99
N ARG A 167 3.33 -5.81 -5.02
CA ARG A 167 2.38 -5.09 -4.17
C ARG A 167 3.03 -3.93 -3.42
N MET A 168 4.21 -4.17 -2.82
CA MET A 168 4.91 -3.15 -2.04
C MET A 168 5.86 -2.28 -2.87
N THR A 169 5.88 -2.43 -4.19
CA THR A 169 6.78 -1.66 -5.05
C THR A 169 6.39 -0.19 -5.12
N ARG A 170 7.33 0.74 -4.91
CA ARG A 170 7.11 2.19 -4.98
C ARG A 170 6.01 2.69 -4.03
N VAL A 171 5.74 1.97 -2.95
CA VAL A 171 4.92 2.49 -1.85
C VAL A 171 5.70 3.63 -1.20
N SER A 172 5.07 4.79 -1.04
CA SER A 172 5.66 5.96 -0.38
C SER A 172 5.18 6.12 1.04
N THR A 173 3.93 5.73 1.30
CA THR A 173 3.25 6.02 2.56
C THR A 173 2.28 4.91 2.89
N VAL A 174 2.16 4.62 4.19
CA VAL A 174 1.10 3.79 4.73
C VAL A 174 0.44 4.54 5.88
N ILE A 175 -0.89 4.61 5.91
CA ILE A 175 -1.63 5.21 7.03
C ILE A 175 -2.40 4.10 7.75
N ARG A 176 -2.10 3.91 9.03
CA ARG A 176 -2.86 3.04 9.93
C ARG A 176 -4.01 3.83 10.56
N ILE A 177 -5.23 3.37 10.33
CA ILE A 177 -6.47 3.91 10.89
C ILE A 177 -7.35 2.79 11.42
N ASN A 178 -8.50 3.14 12.01
CA ASN A 178 -9.52 2.21 12.52
C ASN A 178 -8.93 1.11 13.42
N THR A 179 -7.97 1.50 14.27
CA THR A 179 -7.35 0.61 15.24
C THR A 179 -8.36 0.20 16.30
N ARG A 180 -8.34 -1.08 16.69
CA ARG A 180 -9.13 -1.61 17.82
C ARG A 180 -8.25 -2.55 18.63
N GLY A 181 -8.29 -2.40 19.96
CA GLY A 181 -7.45 -3.17 20.86
C GLY A 181 -5.96 -2.81 20.76
N GLY A 182 -5.12 -3.78 21.10
CA GLY A 182 -3.66 -3.64 21.09
C GLY A 182 -3.07 -2.89 22.28
N LEU A 183 -3.85 -2.53 23.30
CA LEU A 183 -3.35 -1.94 24.55
C LEU A 183 -3.39 -2.96 25.70
N PRO A 184 -2.34 -3.07 26.52
CA PRO A 184 -2.35 -3.98 27.65
C PRO A 184 -3.27 -3.45 28.75
N ALA A 185 -3.90 -4.35 29.51
CA ALA A 185 -4.79 -3.99 30.62
C ALA A 185 -4.08 -3.28 31.78
N SER A 186 -2.76 -3.48 31.89
CA SER A 186 -1.87 -2.76 32.79
C SER A 186 -0.56 -2.52 32.07
N ASP A 187 0.11 -1.41 32.37
CA ASP A 187 1.44 -1.10 31.87
C ASP A 187 2.55 -1.87 32.61
N ARG A 188 2.25 -2.50 33.76
CA ARG A 188 3.21 -3.26 34.58
C ARG A 188 3.40 -4.68 34.08
N CYS A 189 4.62 -5.19 34.23
CA CYS A 189 4.96 -6.59 33.98
C CYS A 189 5.82 -7.15 35.11
N ARG A 190 5.93 -8.48 35.21
CA ARG A 190 6.59 -9.15 36.35
C ARG A 190 7.99 -9.69 36.05
N LEU A 191 8.24 -10.09 34.81
CA LEU A 191 9.47 -10.77 34.41
C LEU A 191 10.04 -10.13 33.16
N GLU A 192 11.22 -9.54 33.30
CA GLU A 192 11.97 -8.90 32.21
C GLU A 192 12.21 -9.88 31.05
N GLY A 193 12.10 -9.38 29.82
CA GLY A 193 12.30 -10.17 28.60
C GLY A 193 11.08 -10.99 28.16
N THR A 194 10.07 -11.18 29.01
CA THR A 194 8.81 -11.84 28.61
C THR A 194 8.04 -11.02 27.57
N GLN A 195 7.17 -11.69 26.83
CA GLN A 195 6.31 -11.07 25.82
C GLN A 195 4.85 -11.12 26.24
N LEU A 196 4.08 -10.13 25.80
CA LEU A 196 2.63 -10.08 25.89
C LEU A 196 2.07 -9.84 24.48
N TYR A 197 1.09 -10.64 24.10
CA TYR A 197 0.36 -10.52 22.83
C TYR A 197 -1.03 -9.99 23.15
N VAL A 198 -1.37 -8.83 22.60
CA VAL A 198 -2.67 -8.18 22.82
C VAL A 198 -3.43 -8.13 21.50
N PRO A 199 -4.65 -8.70 21.41
CA PRO A 199 -5.44 -8.70 20.18
C PRO A 199 -5.60 -7.31 19.59
N TYR A 200 -5.34 -7.21 18.29
CA TYR A 200 -5.20 -5.96 17.56
C TYR A 200 -5.80 -6.07 16.16
N PHE A 201 -6.58 -5.07 15.79
CA PHE A 201 -7.12 -4.90 14.44
C PHE A 201 -6.82 -3.50 13.93
N ALA A 202 -6.64 -3.34 12.63
CA ALA A 202 -6.50 -2.04 11.99
C ALA A 202 -6.86 -2.07 10.51
N THR A 203 -6.94 -0.88 9.91
CA THR A 203 -6.99 -0.67 8.47
C THR A 203 -5.74 0.09 8.03
N TYR A 204 -5.08 -0.36 6.98
CA TYR A 204 -3.91 0.24 6.38
C TYR A 204 -4.25 0.77 4.99
N LEU A 205 -4.14 2.08 4.82
CA LEU A 205 -4.25 2.75 3.53
C LEU A 205 -2.86 2.84 2.91
N VAL A 206 -2.67 2.23 1.75
CA VAL A 206 -1.38 2.16 1.07
C VAL A 206 -1.35 3.18 -0.06
N TYR A 207 -0.30 3.99 -0.14
CA TYR A 207 -0.14 5.05 -1.12
C TYR A 207 1.17 4.94 -1.89
N ARG A 208 1.16 5.48 -3.11
CA ARG A 208 2.34 5.73 -3.93
C ARG A 208 2.50 7.23 -4.18
N PRO A 209 3.69 7.70 -4.60
CA PRO A 209 3.82 9.06 -5.10
C PRO A 209 2.81 9.30 -6.22
N ALA A 210 2.12 10.45 -6.20
CA ALA A 210 1.30 10.84 -7.33
C ALA A 210 2.19 10.97 -8.58
N ALA A 211 1.68 10.53 -9.73
CA ALA A 211 2.33 10.85 -10.99
C ALA A 211 2.34 12.38 -11.14
N ALA A 212 3.50 12.95 -11.49
CA ALA A 212 3.53 14.36 -11.89
C ALA A 212 2.58 14.55 -13.08
N ALA A 213 1.73 15.57 -13.01
CA ALA A 213 0.95 15.99 -14.16
C ALA A 213 1.93 16.32 -15.29
N ARG A 214 1.79 15.62 -16.42
CA ARG A 214 2.54 15.90 -17.64
C ARG A 214 1.79 16.91 -18.48
#